data_AF-A0A839UB02-F1
#
_entry.id   AF-A0A839UB02-F1
#
_cell.length_a   1.000
_cell.length_b   1.000
_cell.length_c   1.000
_cell.angle_alpha   90.00
_cell.angle_beta   90.00
_cell.angle_gamma   90.00
#
_symmetry.space_group_name_H-M   'P 1'
#
loop_
_entity.id
_entity.type
_entity.pdbx_description
1 polymer ?
#
loop_
_entity_poly.entity_id
_entity_poly.type
_entity_poly.pdbx_seq_one_letter_code
_entity_poly.pdbx_strand_id
1 'polypeptide(L)'
;MLRIKHGVQTTFGDILWDEPLLPIYATREECIAAIESFIADFDHYEEEPASDRWCAWSDSKKNEFHYWWITVAERPLTDAGETV
;
A
#
# COMPACT_ATOMS: atom_id res chain seq x y z
N MET A 1 -7.64 -7.67 -11.01
CA MET A 1 -8.00 -7.30 -9.62
C MET A 1 -6.72 -6.91 -8.93
N LEU A 2 -6.67 -5.68 -8.43
CA LEU A 2 -5.51 -5.05 -7.82
C LEU A 2 -5.82 -4.69 -6.38
N ARG A 3 -4.80 -4.59 -5.53
CA ARG A 3 -4.93 -4.11 -4.16
C ARG A 3 -3.73 -3.26 -3.80
N ILE A 4 -3.91 -2.40 -2.82
CA ILE A 4 -2.83 -1.58 -2.28
C ILE A 4 -2.16 -2.37 -1.16
N LYS A 5 -0.82 -2.46 -1.16
CA LYS A 5 -0.05 -2.88 0.01
C LYS A 5 0.43 -1.64 0.74
N HIS A 6 0.31 -1.61 2.06
CA HIS A 6 0.76 -0.50 2.90
C HIS A 6 1.82 -0.97 3.87
N GLY A 7 2.97 -0.32 3.82
CA GLY A 7 4.07 -0.52 4.74
C GLY A 7 4.33 0.74 5.55
N VAL A 8 4.69 0.58 6.81
CA VAL A 8 5.11 1.67 7.69
C VAL A 8 6.42 1.28 8.34
N GLN A 9 7.42 2.14 8.23
CA GLN A 9 8.75 1.92 8.78
C GLN A 9 9.23 3.12 9.58
N THR A 10 10.09 2.89 10.56
CA THR A 10 10.82 3.96 11.24
C THR A 10 11.95 4.49 10.36
N THR A 11 12.53 5.66 10.68
CA THR A 11 13.78 6.15 10.07
C THR A 11 14.95 5.17 10.16
N PHE A 12 14.92 4.23 11.10
CA PHE A 12 15.98 3.24 11.28
C PHE A 12 15.73 1.96 10.47
N GLY A 13 14.61 1.88 9.76
CA GLY A 13 14.22 0.74 8.92
C GLY A 13 13.45 -0.35 9.66
N ASP A 14 13.03 -0.12 10.91
CA ASP A 14 12.18 -1.07 11.63
C ASP A 14 10.78 -1.07 11.03
N ILE A 15 10.26 -2.27 10.72
CA ILE A 15 8.91 -2.43 10.18
C ILE A 15 7.90 -2.32 11.32
N LEU A 16 7.04 -1.30 11.26
CA LEU A 16 5.92 -1.11 12.18
C LEU A 16 4.63 -1.77 11.68
N TRP A 17 4.46 -1.81 10.36
CA TRP A 17 3.29 -2.38 9.69
C TRP A 17 3.67 -2.78 8.25
N ASP A 18 3.14 -3.89 7.73
CA ASP A 18 3.36 -4.30 6.34
C ASP A 18 2.27 -5.27 5.86
N GLU A 19 1.11 -4.74 5.47
CA GLU A 19 -0.06 -5.56 5.13
C GLU A 19 -0.80 -5.02 3.88
N PRO A 20 -1.48 -5.89 3.12
CA PRO A 20 -2.40 -5.47 2.08
C PRO A 20 -3.64 -4.78 2.68
N LEU A 21 -4.06 -3.69 2.06
CA LEU A 21 -5.30 -2.98 2.39
C LEU A 21 -6.48 -3.52 1.59
N LEU A 22 -7.66 -3.48 2.20
CA LEU A 22 -8.94 -3.54 1.51
C LEU A 22 -9.39 -2.10 1.18
N PRO A 23 -10.13 -1.87 0.08
CA PRO A 23 -10.74 -2.84 -0.84
C PRO A 23 -9.81 -3.32 -1.97
N ILE A 24 -10.32 -4.27 -2.76
CA ILE A 24 -9.74 -4.67 -4.06
C ILE A 24 -10.32 -3.76 -5.14
N TYR A 25 -9.46 -3.29 -6.04
CA TYR A 25 -9.78 -2.40 -7.14
C TYR A 25 -9.78 -3.15 -8.48
N ALA A 26 -10.56 -2.63 -9.43
CA ALA A 26 -10.64 -3.18 -10.77
C ALA A 26 -9.46 -2.71 -11.64
N THR A 27 -9.10 -1.43 -11.52
CA THR A 27 -8.07 -0.80 -12.36
C THR A 27 -6.93 -0.19 -11.56
N ARG A 28 -5.83 0.14 -12.25
CA ARG A 28 -4.66 0.75 -11.62
C ARG A 28 -4.94 2.20 -11.26
N GLU A 29 -5.71 2.90 -12.08
CA GLU A 29 -6.12 4.30 -11.87
C GLU A 29 -6.94 4.45 -10.59
N GLU A 30 -7.81 3.49 -10.28
CA GLU A 30 -8.55 3.46 -9.02
C GLU A 30 -7.62 3.29 -7.81
N CYS A 31 -6.59 2.45 -7.92
CA CYS A 31 -5.58 2.32 -6.86
C CYS A 31 -4.80 3.62 -6.67
N ILE A 32 -4.36 4.28 -7.75
CA ILE A 32 -3.61 5.54 -7.68
C ILE A 32 -4.46 6.60 -6.98
N ALA A 33 -5.71 6.78 -7.39
CA ALA A 33 -6.60 7.77 -6.78
C ALA A 33 -6.80 7.52 -5.27
N ALA A 34 -6.88 6.25 -4.86
CA ALA A 34 -6.93 5.89 -3.44
C ALA A 34 -5.61 6.18 -2.70
N ILE A 35 -4.46 5.89 -3.32
CA ILE A 35 -3.14 6.20 -2.75
C ILE A 35 -2.96 7.72 -2.60
N GLU A 36 -3.29 8.51 -3.62
CA GLU A 36 -3.26 9.98 -3.57
C GLU A 36 -4.13 10.53 -2.44
N SER A 37 -5.31 9.93 -2.22
CA SER A 37 -6.16 10.27 -1.08
C SER A 37 -5.52 9.95 0.27
N PHE A 38 -4.73 8.88 0.39
CA PHE A 38 -4.01 8.56 1.64
C PHE A 38 -2.84 9.51 1.87
N ILE A 39 -2.13 9.87 0.81
CA ILE A 39 -0.97 10.77 0.85
C ILE A 39 -1.38 12.18 1.25
N ALA A 40 -2.58 12.63 0.90
CA ALA A 40 -3.08 13.97 1.22
C ALA A 40 -3.09 14.29 2.73
N ASP A 41 -3.03 13.28 3.60
CA ASP A 41 -2.96 13.42 5.05
C ASP A 41 -1.52 13.63 5.60
N PHE A 42 -0.52 13.72 4.73
CA PHE A 42 0.91 13.82 5.09
C PHE A 42 1.52 15.16 4.66
N ASP A 43 2.59 15.56 5.36
CA ASP A 43 3.25 16.86 5.12
C ASP A 43 4.14 16.80 3.87
N HIS A 44 4.75 15.65 3.61
CA HIS A 44 5.71 15.42 2.53
C HIS A 44 5.42 14.10 1.83
N TYR A 45 5.71 14.04 0.53
CA TYR A 45 5.62 12.81 -0.24
C TYR A 45 6.60 12.78 -1.42
N GLU A 46 6.94 11.57 -1.83
CA GLU A 46 7.74 11.28 -3.02
C GLU A 46 7.17 10.07 -3.77
N GLU A 47 7.21 10.14 -5.10
CA GLU A 47 6.87 9.01 -5.96
C GLU A 47 8.16 8.37 -6.49
N GLU A 48 8.20 7.04 -6.52
CA GLU A 48 9.31 6.26 -7.06
C GLU A 48 8.83 5.46 -8.28
N PRO A 49 8.87 6.04 -9.49
CA PRO A 49 8.32 5.42 -10.70
C PRO A 49 8.96 4.07 -11.03
N ALA A 50 10.23 3.88 -10.68
CA ALA A 50 10.97 2.65 -10.96
C ALA A 50 10.43 1.42 -10.18
N SER A 51 9.81 1.66 -9.03
CA SER A 51 9.34 0.62 -8.10
C SER A 51 7.82 0.59 -7.94
N ASP A 52 7.11 1.43 -8.69
CA ASP A 52 5.67 1.68 -8.54
C ASP A 52 5.27 1.89 -7.06
N ARG A 53 6.06 2.72 -6.36
CA ARG A 53 5.98 2.97 -4.92
C ARG A 53 5.73 4.45 -4.65
N TRP A 54 4.86 4.71 -3.69
CA TRP A 54 4.69 6.04 -3.10
C TRP A 54 5.20 6.04 -1.67
N CYS A 55 5.87 7.12 -1.27
CA CYS A 55 6.37 7.35 0.07
C CYS A 55 5.79 8.66 0.62
N ALA A 56 5.30 8.66 1.86
CA ALA A 56 4.89 9.90 2.54
C ALA A 56 5.26 9.87 4.02
N TRP A 57 5.48 11.06 4.59
CA TRP A 57 5.81 11.24 6.01
C TRP A 57 5.33 12.60 6.52
N SER A 58 5.23 12.69 7.84
CA SER A 58 4.90 13.94 8.55
C SER A 58 5.97 14.26 9.57
N ASP A 59 6.41 15.51 9.63
CA ASP A 59 7.46 15.95 10.57
C ASP A 59 7.03 15.77 12.03
N SER A 60 5.71 15.79 12.28
CA SER A 60 5.10 15.63 13.60
C SER A 60 5.00 14.16 14.08
N LYS A 61 5.06 13.18 13.17
CA LYS A 61 4.87 11.76 13.49
C LYS A 61 6.20 11.03 13.54
N LYS A 62 6.88 11.13 14.70
CA LYS A 62 8.01 10.30 15.18
C LYS A 62 8.82 9.55 14.11
N ASN A 63 9.26 10.24 13.04
CA ASN A 63 10.10 9.64 12.01
C ASN A 63 9.53 8.36 11.36
N GLU A 64 8.22 8.34 11.10
CA GLU A 64 7.55 7.23 10.39
C GLU A 64 7.48 7.54 8.88
N PHE A 65 7.91 6.60 8.06
CA PHE A 65 7.72 6.60 6.62
C PHE A 65 6.63 5.61 6.24
N HIS A 66 5.65 6.10 5.48
CA HIS A 66 4.57 5.29 4.94
C HIS A 66 4.83 5.02 3.47
N TYR A 67 4.68 3.77 3.08
CA TYR A 67 4.91 3.30 1.72
C TYR A 67 3.68 2.60 1.18
N TRP A 68 3.31 2.90 -0.06
CA TRP A 68 2.23 2.20 -0.75
C TRP A 68 2.72 1.60 -2.07
N TRP A 69 2.22 0.40 -2.38
CA TRP A 69 2.46 -0.30 -3.63
C TRP A 69 1.16 -0.80 -4.21
N ILE A 70 1.06 -0.81 -5.54
CA ILE A 70 -0.01 -1.50 -6.24
C ILE A 70 0.43 -2.94 -6.48
N THR A 71 -0.35 -3.88 -5.98
CA THR A 71 -0.07 -5.32 -6.10
C THR A 71 -1.24 -6.04 -6.75
N VAL A 72 -0.96 -7.20 -7.34
CA VAL A 72 -2.04 -8.08 -7.81
C VAL A 72 -2.75 -8.65 -6.59
N ALA A 73 -4.07 -8.53 -6.56
CA ALA A 73 -4.87 -9.24 -5.57
C ALA A 73 -4.89 -10.71 -5.98
N GLU A 74 -4.13 -11.55 -5.27
CA GLU A 74 -4.28 -12.99 -5.40
C GLU A 74 -5.72 -13.36 -5.05
N ARG A 75 -6.34 -14.25 -5.85
CA ARG A 75 -7.65 -14.79 -5.49
C ARG A 75 -7.52 -15.45 -4.11
N PRO A 76 -8.50 -15.32 -3.20
CA PRO A 76 -8.54 -16.20 -2.04
C PRO A 76 -8.44 -17.65 -2.55
N LEU A 77 -7.56 -18.43 -1.95
CA LEU A 77 -7.49 -19.88 -2.14
C LEU A 77 -8.77 -20.49 -1.55
N THR A 78 -9.87 -20.41 -2.28
CA THR A 78 -11.10 -21.19 -2.11
C THR A 78 -11.36 -21.77 -3.49
N ASP A 79 -11.08 -23.04 -3.79
CA ASP A 79 -11.66 -24.22 -3.15
C ASP A 79 -10.72 -25.42 -3.36
N ALA A 80 -10.14 -25.97 -2.29
CA ALA A 80 -9.52 -27.29 -2.30
C ALA A 80 -10.41 -28.21 -1.47
N GLY A 81 -11.59 -28.52 -1.99
CA GLY A 81 -12.58 -29.27 -1.20
C GLY A 81 -13.82 -29.78 -1.93
N GLU A 82 -13.84 -29.85 -3.26
CA GLU A 82 -14.87 -30.63 -3.97
C GLU A 82 -14.25 -31.95 -4.47
N THR A 83 -14.25 -32.96 -3.61
CA THR A 83 -14.14 -34.36 -4.04
C THR A 83 -15.54 -34.96 -4.07
N VAL A 84 -16.00 -35.23 -5.29
CA VAL A 84 -17.10 -36.12 -5.69
C VAL A 84 -17.05 -37.49 -5.02
#